data_AF-A0A0E0QDY1-F1
#
_entry.id   AF-A0A0E0QDY1-F1
#
_cell.length_a   1.000
_cell.length_b   1.000
_cell.length_c   1.000
_cell.angle_alpha   90.00
_cell.angle_beta   90.00
_cell.angle_gamma   90.00
#
_symmetry.space_group_name_H-M   'P 1'
#
loop_
_entity.id
_entity.type
_entity.pdbx_description
1 polymer ?
#
loop_
_entity_poly.entity_id
_entity_poly.type
_entity_poly.pdbx_seq_one_letter_code
_entity_poly.pdbx_strand_id
1 'polypeptide(L)'
;MAAAAGAGEPSPYAEAAGSDLANARAPSPVVGKHLPSGAVPRHAYVFDGEGGFADAAWDVAAAAPGAFTWHHIELPRQQPGGAAAKPLHHAQALIELLCPPLTLQEILAFVATGPHCGVVDGGGGGGAGALLLRVSSPGPVGSAFALRLAARVTDSSVVTVSVGGVPRLAFGTTQASLLSEVPLGVTASLSDEGHGGGRAVEGGVVIEERLLESLLAMNHADGAHTDNPVPRTVSNLLVHVLGTHVDHVHDIVTRLEMELDSIELHLDKGGHFMRKLLLDGRRFPKMHLDLQRLLQVVSHGDQVFPRVKEKCASKSWFASEDIVALEDLIGRLRRLKENLGFITNRVTTLQASLDSWQSEQINKSLYYLSFLSIIFLPLSIVTGVFGMNVGGVPWTEQKNPANLDGFFNVMLICVVILLILLLCFLFPSLYSHVSAWRTRRALARSSSQNKRHLKLFKGHKDGYMRL
;
A
#
# COMPACT_ATOMS: atom_id res chain seq x y z
N MET A 1 -44.31 42.30 58.55
CA MET A 1 -44.09 42.63 59.98
C MET A 1 -43.03 41.68 60.48
N ALA A 2 -41.92 42.23 61.00
CA ALA A 2 -40.80 41.66 61.77
C ALA A 2 -40.85 40.18 62.20
N ALA A 3 -39.78 39.44 62.45
CA ALA A 3 -38.31 39.56 62.37
C ALA A 3 -37.78 38.25 63.01
N ALA A 4 -36.64 37.73 62.59
CA ALA A 4 -35.65 37.09 63.47
C ALA A 4 -34.39 36.74 62.67
N ALA A 5 -33.34 37.53 62.92
CA ALA A 5 -32.00 37.38 62.38
C ALA A 5 -31.16 36.47 63.27
N GLY A 6 -30.34 35.62 62.65
CA GLY A 6 -29.24 34.91 63.30
C GLY A 6 -27.91 35.47 62.80
N ALA A 7 -27.08 35.95 63.72
CA ALA A 7 -25.73 36.43 63.49
C ALA A 7 -24.70 35.31 63.71
N GLY A 8 -23.64 35.30 62.90
CA GLY A 8 -22.41 34.51 63.09
C GLY A 8 -21.29 35.15 62.26
N GLU A 9 -20.18 35.50 62.91
CA GLU A 9 -19.07 36.34 62.47
C GLU A 9 -18.26 35.82 61.25
N PRO A 10 -17.53 36.70 60.52
CA PRO A 10 -16.62 36.31 59.45
C PRO A 10 -15.19 36.00 59.97
N SER A 11 -14.62 34.90 59.50
CA SER A 11 -13.21 34.50 59.70
C SER A 11 -12.25 35.32 58.81
N PRO A 12 -11.06 35.75 59.30
CA PRO A 12 -10.16 36.63 58.55
C PRO A 12 -9.03 35.82 57.89
N TYR A 13 -9.30 35.15 56.76
CA TYR A 13 -8.23 34.61 55.89
C TYR A 13 -8.71 34.55 54.44
N ALA A 14 -8.65 35.68 53.75
CA ALA A 14 -8.86 35.76 52.31
C ALA A 14 -8.06 36.91 51.69
N GLU A 15 -6.73 36.87 51.78
CA GLU A 15 -5.87 37.75 50.99
C GLU A 15 -4.44 37.18 50.94
N ALA A 16 -4.19 36.23 50.03
CA ALA A 16 -2.87 35.88 49.46
C ALA A 16 -2.95 34.55 48.68
N ALA A 17 -3.66 34.54 47.54
CA ALA A 17 -3.57 33.44 46.58
C ALA A 17 -3.96 33.93 45.19
N GLY A 18 -3.28 34.96 44.70
CA GLY A 18 -3.55 35.57 43.40
C GLY A 18 -2.28 36.09 42.76
N SER A 19 -1.31 35.22 42.45
CA SER A 19 -0.19 35.62 41.57
C SER A 19 0.69 34.52 40.99
N ASP A 20 0.51 33.21 41.24
CA ASP A 20 1.54 32.21 40.84
C ASP A 20 1.07 31.05 39.93
N LEU A 21 -0.11 31.15 39.30
CA LEU A 21 -0.61 30.10 38.38
C LEU A 21 -0.41 30.41 36.88
N ALA A 22 0.23 31.53 36.53
CA ALA A 22 0.38 31.97 35.14
C ALA A 22 1.71 31.57 34.45
N ASN A 23 2.61 30.81 35.11
CA ASN A 23 3.95 30.58 34.57
C ASN A 23 4.48 29.13 34.65
N ALA A 24 3.60 28.14 34.77
CA ALA A 24 3.98 26.74 34.53
C ALA A 24 3.99 26.47 33.01
N ARG A 25 5.03 26.95 32.31
CA ARG A 25 5.31 26.50 30.94
C ARG A 25 5.56 24.99 31.01
N ALA A 26 4.75 24.19 30.31
CA ALA A 26 5.01 22.77 30.15
C ALA A 26 6.46 22.57 29.64
N PRO A 27 7.19 21.54 30.10
CA PRO A 27 8.56 21.32 29.65
C PRO A 27 8.58 21.18 28.13
N SER A 28 9.43 21.95 27.45
CA SER A 28 9.57 21.89 25.99
C SER A 28 9.82 20.44 25.55
N PRO A 29 9.11 19.95 24.52
CA PRO A 29 9.23 18.57 24.10
C PRO A 29 10.66 18.31 23.59
N VAL A 30 11.22 17.17 23.99
CA VAL A 30 12.58 16.77 23.63
C VAL A 30 12.54 16.04 22.29
N VAL A 31 13.31 16.51 21.32
CA VAL A 31 13.46 15.89 20.00
C VAL A 31 13.84 14.41 20.16
N GLY A 32 13.11 13.52 19.48
CA GLY A 32 13.32 12.08 19.51
C GLY A 32 12.62 11.31 20.65
N LYS A 33 12.01 11.97 21.65
CA LYS A 33 11.21 11.29 22.68
C LYS A 33 9.75 11.17 22.27
N HIS A 34 9.18 9.98 22.43
CA HIS A 34 7.74 9.76 22.25
C HIS A 34 6.94 10.53 23.29
N LEU A 35 5.96 11.31 22.83
CA LEU A 35 4.95 11.91 23.71
C LEU A 35 3.95 10.86 24.22
N PRO A 36 3.21 11.13 25.31
CA PRO A 36 2.12 10.27 25.76
C PRO A 36 1.04 10.04 24.69
N SER A 37 0.90 10.98 23.74
CA SER A 37 0.03 10.88 22.56
C SER A 37 0.64 10.06 21.40
N GLY A 38 1.90 9.61 21.53
CA GLY A 38 2.63 8.77 20.59
C GLY A 38 3.33 9.50 19.44
N ALA A 39 3.10 10.81 19.28
CA ALA A 39 3.83 11.64 18.31
C ALA A 39 5.29 11.82 18.70
N VAL A 40 6.15 11.95 17.68
CA VAL A 40 7.58 12.14 17.83
C VAL A 40 7.99 13.44 17.15
N PRO A 41 8.43 14.46 17.90
CA PRO A 41 9.16 15.59 17.33
C PRO A 41 10.51 15.06 16.84
N ARG A 42 10.66 14.80 15.54
CA ARG A 42 11.81 14.06 15.01
C ARG A 42 12.96 14.98 14.61
N HIS A 43 12.65 16.16 14.08
CA HIS A 43 13.66 17.15 13.71
C HIS A 43 13.23 18.54 14.17
N ALA A 44 14.19 19.30 14.71
CA ALA A 44 14.06 20.73 14.99
C ALA A 44 15.40 21.38 14.64
N TYR A 45 15.48 22.02 13.47
CA TYR A 45 16.71 22.63 12.97
C TYR A 45 16.54 24.13 12.76
N VAL A 46 17.61 24.89 13.00
CA VAL A 46 17.76 26.29 12.59
C VAL A 46 18.83 26.35 11.52
N PHE A 47 18.52 27.04 10.43
CA PHE A 47 19.39 27.26 9.28
C PHE A 47 19.84 28.70 9.24
N ASP A 48 21.13 28.92 8.93
CA ASP A 48 21.75 30.24 8.83
C ASP A 48 21.60 30.90 7.45
N GLY A 49 21.12 30.16 6.44
CA GLY A 49 20.97 30.62 5.06
C GLY A 49 22.25 30.53 4.20
N GLU A 50 23.41 30.32 4.82
CA GLU A 50 24.72 30.21 4.15
C GLU A 50 25.17 28.74 3.98
N GLY A 51 24.37 27.79 4.46
CA GLY A 51 24.59 26.35 4.33
C GLY A 51 25.01 25.65 5.62
N GLY A 52 24.89 26.32 6.76
CA GLY A 52 25.00 25.74 8.09
C GLY A 52 23.63 25.48 8.72
N PHE A 53 23.56 24.44 9.55
CA PHE A 53 22.38 24.16 10.38
C PHE A 53 22.79 23.70 11.78
N ALA A 54 21.93 23.94 12.76
CA ALA A 54 22.11 23.51 14.13
C ALA A 54 20.80 22.95 14.70
N ASP A 55 20.92 22.05 15.69
CA ASP A 55 19.78 21.59 16.48
C ASP A 55 19.18 22.76 17.25
N ALA A 56 17.87 22.93 17.10
CA ALA A 56 17.11 23.97 17.77
C ALA A 56 16.36 23.41 18.99
N ALA A 57 16.20 24.24 20.01
CA ALA A 57 15.16 23.98 21.01
C ALA A 57 13.79 23.99 20.31
N TRP A 58 12.86 23.14 20.77
CA TRP A 58 11.51 23.09 20.21
C TRP A 58 10.74 24.39 20.51
N ASP A 59 10.91 25.37 19.63
CA ASP A 59 10.19 26.64 19.63
C ASP A 59 9.72 26.94 18.20
N VAL A 60 8.42 26.84 17.98
CA VAL A 60 7.78 27.00 16.68
C VAL A 60 7.55 28.50 16.36
N ALA A 61 7.96 29.42 17.24
CA ALA A 61 7.93 30.85 16.99
C ALA A 61 8.87 31.27 15.84
N ALA A 62 8.63 32.47 15.30
CA ALA A 62 9.39 33.01 14.18
C ALA A 62 10.90 33.06 14.48
N ALA A 63 11.71 32.65 13.50
CA ALA A 63 13.15 32.64 13.60
C ALA A 63 13.73 34.06 13.70
N ALA A 64 14.97 34.17 14.21
CA ALA A 64 15.73 35.41 14.20
C ALA A 64 15.90 35.94 12.76
N PRO A 65 15.97 37.27 12.55
CA PRO A 65 16.11 37.86 11.22
C PRO A 65 17.37 37.35 10.53
N GLY A 66 17.21 36.76 9.34
CA GLY A 66 18.28 36.15 8.54
C GLY A 66 18.42 34.63 8.68
N ALA A 67 17.77 34.02 9.68
CA ALA A 67 17.72 32.57 9.86
C ALA A 67 16.30 32.03 9.59
N PHE A 68 16.18 30.72 9.34
CA PHE A 68 14.88 30.06 9.26
C PHE A 68 14.87 28.74 10.02
N THR A 69 13.70 28.35 10.54
CA THR A 69 13.53 27.14 11.35
C THR A 69 12.75 26.06 10.61
N TRP A 70 13.10 24.79 10.82
CA TRP A 70 12.31 23.65 10.38
C TRP A 70 11.98 22.72 11.54
N HIS A 71 10.69 22.41 11.68
CA HIS A 71 10.18 21.46 12.65
C HIS A 71 9.48 20.31 11.91
N HIS A 72 9.89 19.07 12.19
CA HIS A 72 9.28 17.86 11.66
C HIS A 72 8.65 17.02 12.78
N ILE A 73 7.35 16.73 12.63
CA ILE A 73 6.60 15.87 13.53
C ILE A 73 6.23 14.59 12.79
N GLU A 74 6.60 13.45 13.37
CA GLU A 74 6.11 12.16 12.94
C GLU A 74 4.96 11.70 13.82
N LEU A 75 3.82 11.45 13.18
CA LEU A 75 2.67 10.84 13.81
C LEU A 75 2.80 9.32 13.76
N PRO A 76 2.46 8.60 14.84
CA PRO A 76 2.61 7.15 14.89
C PRO A 76 1.67 6.46 13.91
N ARG A 77 2.18 5.41 13.25
CA ARG A 77 1.34 4.43 12.54
C ARG A 77 0.69 3.51 13.56
N GLN A 78 -0.57 3.13 13.35
CA GLN A 78 -1.26 2.20 14.23
C GLN A 78 -0.57 0.82 14.21
N GLN A 79 -0.20 0.30 15.39
CA GLN A 79 0.32 -1.07 15.52
C GLN A 79 -0.79 -2.11 15.29
N PRO A 80 -0.50 -3.22 14.58
CA PRO A 80 -1.45 -4.31 14.42
C PRO A 80 -1.76 -4.93 15.78
N GLY A 81 -3.00 -4.76 16.27
CA GLY A 81 -3.48 -5.29 17.56
C GLY A 81 -3.71 -4.25 18.67
N GLY A 82 -3.33 -2.99 18.47
CA GLY A 82 -3.62 -1.90 19.42
C GLY A 82 -5.00 -1.27 19.21
N ALA A 83 -5.54 -0.63 20.25
CA ALA A 83 -6.77 0.17 20.16
C ALA A 83 -6.63 1.22 19.04
N ALA A 84 -7.65 1.33 18.19
CA ALA A 84 -7.59 2.18 16.99
C ALA A 84 -7.17 3.62 17.33
N ALA A 85 -6.01 4.05 16.84
CA ALA A 85 -5.60 5.45 16.89
C ALA A 85 -6.55 6.25 16.01
N LYS A 86 -7.62 6.78 16.61
CA LYS A 86 -8.58 7.63 15.91
C LYS A 86 -7.85 8.91 15.44
N PRO A 87 -8.24 9.54 14.32
CA PRO A 87 -7.72 10.84 13.88
C PRO A 87 -7.71 11.90 14.99
N LEU A 88 -8.61 11.76 15.97
CA LEU A 88 -8.65 12.55 17.20
C LEU A 88 -7.33 12.51 18.00
N HIS A 89 -6.64 11.38 18.08
CA HIS A 89 -5.35 11.25 18.78
C HIS A 89 -4.23 11.98 18.03
N HIS A 90 -4.24 11.95 16.69
CA HIS A 90 -3.31 12.74 15.88
C HIS A 90 -3.56 14.24 16.06
N ALA A 91 -4.83 14.67 16.13
CA ALA A 91 -5.18 16.06 16.42
C ALA A 91 -4.74 16.48 17.83
N GLN A 92 -4.99 15.66 18.85
CA GLN A 92 -4.53 15.92 20.21
C GLN A 92 -3.02 16.06 20.29
N ALA A 93 -2.27 15.15 19.66
CA ALA A 93 -0.80 15.21 19.63
C ALA A 93 -0.27 16.49 18.99
N LEU A 94 -0.90 16.95 17.90
CA LEU A 94 -0.52 18.20 17.25
C LEU A 94 -0.94 19.42 18.08
N ILE A 95 -2.08 19.39 18.77
CA ILE A 95 -2.49 20.46 19.68
C ILE A 95 -1.48 20.59 20.82
N GLU A 96 -1.02 19.48 21.41
CA GLU A 96 0.00 19.48 22.47
C GLU A 96 1.34 20.06 22.00
N LEU A 97 1.73 19.83 20.74
CA LEU A 97 3.04 20.22 20.20
C LEU A 97 3.09 21.61 19.55
N LEU A 98 1.97 22.07 18.99
CA LEU A 98 1.92 23.23 18.11
C LEU A 98 1.03 24.37 18.63
N CYS A 99 0.22 24.14 19.67
CA CYS A 99 -0.68 25.15 20.23
C CYS A 99 -0.23 25.57 21.64
N PRO A 100 0.09 26.86 21.87
CA PRO A 100 0.42 27.92 20.91
C PRO A 100 1.83 27.72 20.30
N PRO A 101 2.13 28.17 19.05
CA PRO A 101 1.57 29.36 18.38
C PRO A 101 0.56 29.15 17.23
N LEU A 102 0.30 27.92 16.77
CA LEU A 102 -0.63 27.69 15.64
C LEU A 102 -2.11 27.73 16.07
N THR A 103 -2.98 28.17 15.15
CA THR A 103 -4.42 28.16 15.40
C THR A 103 -5.01 26.75 15.28
N LEU A 104 -6.12 26.48 15.98
CA LEU A 104 -6.81 25.20 15.89
C LEU A 104 -7.24 24.88 14.44
N GLN A 105 -7.60 25.90 13.65
CA GLN A 105 -7.96 25.73 12.24
C GLN A 105 -6.79 25.19 11.40
N GLU A 106 -5.58 25.69 11.62
CA GLU A 106 -4.36 25.22 10.94
C GLU A 106 -4.04 23.77 11.32
N ILE A 107 -4.17 23.42 12.60
CA ILE A 107 -3.93 22.07 13.10
C ILE A 107 -4.95 21.08 12.54
N LEU A 108 -6.24 21.44 12.53
CA LEU A 108 -7.28 20.62 11.93
C LEU A 108 -7.07 20.42 10.43
N ALA A 109 -6.55 21.44 9.75
CA ALA A 109 -6.18 21.32 8.35
C ALA A 109 -4.99 20.38 8.11
N PHE A 110 -4.09 20.16 9.08
CA PHE A 110 -3.07 19.10 9.00
C PHE A 110 -3.66 17.68 9.14
N VAL A 111 -4.67 17.49 9.98
CA VAL A 111 -5.23 16.14 10.29
C VAL A 111 -6.32 15.70 9.34
N ALA A 112 -7.05 16.65 8.73
CA ALA A 112 -8.15 16.33 7.83
C ALA A 112 -7.70 15.54 6.59
N THR A 113 -8.64 14.88 5.93
CA THR A 113 -8.39 13.98 4.81
C THR A 113 -8.50 14.69 3.45
N GLY A 114 -7.74 14.23 2.46
CA GLY A 114 -7.76 14.74 1.09
C GLY A 114 -6.69 15.80 0.79
N PRO A 115 -6.66 16.34 -0.44
CA PRO A 115 -5.71 17.38 -0.83
C PRO A 115 -6.14 18.75 -0.27
N HIS A 116 -5.19 19.56 0.17
CA HIS A 116 -5.44 20.95 0.55
C HIS A 116 -4.25 21.83 0.15
N CYS A 117 -4.56 23.04 -0.32
CA CYS A 117 -3.59 24.10 -0.57
C CYS A 117 -4.29 25.43 -0.32
N GLY A 118 -3.85 26.16 0.71
CA GLY A 118 -4.46 27.40 1.16
C GLY A 118 -3.41 28.39 1.66
N VAL A 119 -3.77 29.67 1.72
CA VAL A 119 -2.95 30.69 2.39
C VAL A 119 -3.75 31.16 3.60
N VAL A 120 -3.09 31.22 4.75
CA VAL A 120 -3.67 31.78 5.98
C VAL A 120 -3.03 33.14 6.19
N ASP A 121 -3.83 34.20 6.18
CA ASP A 121 -3.35 35.55 6.44
C ASP A 121 -2.89 35.64 7.90
N GLY A 122 -1.67 36.14 8.10
CA GLY A 122 -1.19 36.49 9.44
C GLY A 122 -2.10 37.57 9.98
N GLY A 123 -2.74 37.32 11.13
CA GLY A 123 -3.71 38.25 11.71
C GLY A 123 -3.16 39.67 11.77
N GLY A 124 -3.84 40.60 11.10
CA GLY A 124 -3.73 42.05 11.28
C GLY A 124 -2.33 42.65 11.25
N GLY A 125 -1.74 42.80 10.05
CA GLY A 125 -0.65 43.75 9.80
C GLY A 125 0.50 43.20 8.99
N GLY A 126 0.47 43.41 7.66
CA GLY A 126 1.64 43.41 6.77
C GLY A 126 2.49 42.14 6.62
N GLY A 127 2.28 41.11 7.44
CA GLY A 127 3.05 39.86 7.41
C GLY A 127 2.68 39.00 6.20
N ALA A 128 3.69 38.44 5.52
CA ALA A 128 3.49 37.51 4.41
C ALA A 128 2.69 36.28 4.90
N GLY A 129 1.48 36.09 4.37
CA GLY A 129 0.59 35.00 4.79
C GLY A 129 1.25 33.62 4.71
N ALA A 130 0.89 32.72 5.61
CA ALA A 130 1.45 31.37 5.69
C ALA A 130 0.82 30.46 4.62
N LEU A 131 1.63 29.70 3.88
CA LEU A 131 1.14 28.68 2.96
C LEU A 131 0.87 27.40 3.74
N LEU A 132 -0.30 26.81 3.54
CA LEU A 132 -0.69 25.53 4.11
C LEU A 132 -0.93 24.54 2.97
N LEU A 133 -0.24 23.40 3.01
CA LEU A 133 -0.41 22.33 2.03
C LEU A 133 -0.60 20.98 2.73
N ARG A 134 -1.37 20.11 2.09
CA ARG A 134 -1.59 18.74 2.55
C ARG A 134 -1.79 17.80 1.39
N VAL A 135 -1.08 16.69 1.43
CA VAL A 135 -1.25 15.53 0.57
C VAL A 135 -1.47 14.32 1.47
N SER A 136 -2.61 13.64 1.33
CA SER A 136 -2.93 12.47 2.16
C SER A 136 -3.67 11.42 1.36
N SER A 137 -3.31 10.14 1.52
CA SER A 137 -4.18 9.03 1.10
C SER A 137 -5.33 8.86 2.10
N PRO A 138 -6.52 8.50 1.64
CA PRO A 138 -7.50 7.88 2.51
C PRO A 138 -7.08 6.44 2.84
N GLY A 139 -7.48 5.99 4.02
CA GLY A 139 -7.23 4.63 4.47
C GLY A 139 -6.99 4.55 5.97
N PRO A 140 -6.89 3.33 6.52
CA PRO A 140 -6.54 3.14 7.92
C PRO A 140 -5.11 3.62 8.15
N VAL A 141 -4.91 4.40 9.22
CA VAL A 141 -3.61 4.98 9.63
C VAL A 141 -2.55 3.93 9.99
N GLY A 142 -2.92 2.66 10.08
CA GLY A 142 -2.01 1.53 10.25
C GLY A 142 -1.43 0.97 8.95
N SER A 143 -1.95 1.35 7.78
CA SER A 143 -1.40 0.87 6.51
C SER A 143 -0.06 1.51 6.21
N ALA A 144 0.93 0.73 5.78
CA ALA A 144 2.19 1.23 5.25
C ALA A 144 1.99 2.14 4.02
N PHE A 145 0.89 1.94 3.29
CA PHE A 145 0.51 2.68 2.09
C PHE A 145 -0.37 3.91 2.38
N ALA A 146 -0.74 4.12 3.65
CA ALA A 146 -1.49 5.30 4.07
C ALA A 146 -0.51 6.46 4.36
N LEU A 147 -0.03 7.12 3.32
CA LEU A 147 0.92 8.23 3.42
C LEU A 147 0.19 9.57 3.64
N ARG A 148 0.77 10.40 4.50
CA ARG A 148 0.31 11.78 4.75
C ARG A 148 1.52 12.68 4.87
N LEU A 149 1.46 13.81 4.19
CA LEU A 149 2.35 14.95 4.31
C LEU A 149 1.48 16.19 4.48
N ALA A 150 1.72 16.95 5.53
CA ALA A 150 1.17 18.30 5.69
C ALA A 150 2.32 19.25 6.01
N ALA A 151 2.27 20.46 5.46
CA ALA A 151 3.27 21.47 5.74
C ALA A 151 2.65 22.86 5.86
N ARG A 152 3.17 23.64 6.81
CA ARG A 152 2.98 25.08 6.92
C ARG A 152 4.31 25.74 6.59
N VAL A 153 4.27 26.74 5.72
CA VAL A 153 5.45 27.45 5.24
C VAL A 153 5.21 28.95 5.36
N THR A 154 6.03 29.62 6.16
CA THR A 154 6.12 31.08 6.22
C THR A 154 7.41 31.55 5.55
N ASP A 155 7.74 32.83 5.64
CA ASP A 155 9.02 33.39 5.18
C ASP A 155 10.23 32.92 6.00
N SER A 156 10.00 32.46 7.23
CA SER A 156 11.05 32.20 8.25
C SER A 156 10.88 30.87 9.00
N SER A 157 9.77 30.15 8.78
CA SER A 157 9.48 28.91 9.49
C SER A 157 8.75 27.88 8.61
N VAL A 158 9.20 26.64 8.71
CA VAL A 158 8.59 25.48 8.05
C VAL A 158 8.22 24.45 9.10
N VAL A 159 6.94 24.10 9.18
CA VAL A 159 6.43 23.03 10.05
C VAL A 159 5.89 21.93 9.16
N THR A 160 6.40 20.72 9.31
CA THR A 160 6.01 19.56 8.51
C THR A 160 5.51 18.44 9.41
N VAL A 161 4.47 17.75 8.96
CA VAL A 161 3.85 16.63 9.66
C VAL A 161 3.73 15.47 8.69
N SER A 162 4.24 14.31 9.10
CA SER A 162 4.11 13.06 8.36
C SER A 162 3.43 11.99 9.22
N VAL A 163 2.88 10.96 8.57
CA VAL A 163 2.42 9.74 9.26
C VAL A 163 3.43 8.63 9.02
N GLY A 164 4.12 8.23 10.08
CA GLY A 164 5.26 7.32 10.07
C GLY A 164 6.55 7.91 9.48
N GLY A 165 7.60 7.08 9.51
CA GLY A 165 8.94 7.46 9.05
C GLY A 165 8.98 7.92 7.59
N VAL A 166 9.59 9.08 7.33
CA VAL A 166 10.01 9.48 5.98
C VAL A 166 11.53 9.32 5.86
N PRO A 167 12.03 8.38 5.04
CA PRO A 167 13.46 8.16 4.87
C PRO A 167 14.10 9.35 4.16
N ARG A 168 15.40 9.59 4.38
CA ARG A 168 16.19 10.62 3.68
C ARG A 168 15.74 12.07 3.90
N LEU A 169 14.95 12.33 4.94
CA LEU A 169 14.48 13.69 5.28
C LEU A 169 15.51 14.50 6.09
N ALA A 170 16.49 13.85 6.71
CA ALA A 170 17.53 14.51 7.50
C ALA A 170 18.66 15.10 6.62
N PHE A 171 19.37 16.09 7.18
CA PHE A 171 20.51 16.77 6.54
C PHE A 171 21.84 16.34 7.17
N GLY A 172 22.91 16.40 6.39
CA GLY A 172 24.30 16.16 6.84
C GLY A 172 24.69 14.69 7.00
N THR A 173 25.92 14.48 7.47
CA THR A 173 26.56 13.16 7.64
C THR A 173 26.03 12.43 8.88
N THR A 174 24.80 11.95 8.85
CA THR A 174 24.36 10.98 9.85
C THR A 174 25.06 9.65 9.59
N GLN A 175 25.85 9.17 10.56
CA GLN A 175 26.58 7.88 10.52
C GLN A 175 25.65 6.64 10.47
N ALA A 176 24.33 6.82 10.40
CA ALA A 176 23.38 5.73 10.28
C ALA A 176 23.27 5.32 8.80
N SER A 177 23.63 4.08 8.47
CA SER A 177 23.45 3.55 7.12
C SER A 177 21.99 3.68 6.67
N LEU A 178 21.73 4.23 5.48
CA LEU A 178 20.40 4.33 4.87
C LEU A 178 19.63 3.00 4.81
N LEU A 179 20.36 1.87 4.80
CA LEU A 179 19.81 0.51 4.90
C LEU A 179 19.07 0.22 6.22
N SER A 180 19.33 1.02 7.26
CA SER A 180 18.64 0.93 8.56
C SER A 180 17.34 1.75 8.59
N GLU A 181 17.21 2.77 7.73
CA GLU A 181 16.05 3.65 7.66
C GLU A 181 15.00 3.22 6.63
N VAL A 182 15.39 2.50 5.58
CA VAL A 182 14.43 1.83 4.70
C VAL A 182 13.76 0.74 5.52
N PRO A 183 12.44 0.81 5.78
CA PRO A 183 11.77 -0.27 6.46
C PRO A 183 11.76 -1.47 5.50
N LEU A 184 12.72 -2.37 5.66
CA LEU A 184 12.69 -3.74 5.14
C LEU A 184 11.51 -4.54 5.74
N GLY A 185 10.73 -3.94 6.65
CA GLY A 185 9.71 -4.54 7.49
C GLY A 185 8.29 -4.66 6.93
N VAL A 186 8.05 -4.62 5.63
CA VAL A 186 6.73 -5.04 5.07
C VAL A 186 6.66 -6.56 4.84
N THR A 187 7.67 -7.31 5.27
CA THR A 187 7.63 -8.79 5.33
C THR A 187 6.87 -9.33 6.56
N ALA A 188 6.49 -8.50 7.53
CA ALA A 188 5.93 -8.96 8.81
C ALA A 188 4.42 -9.26 8.81
N SER A 189 3.73 -9.24 7.67
CA SER A 189 2.30 -9.60 7.58
C SER A 189 2.00 -10.85 6.75
N LEU A 190 2.99 -11.73 6.62
CA LEU A 190 2.81 -13.12 6.19
C LEU A 190 3.66 -14.02 7.07
N SER A 191 3.24 -14.17 8.33
CA SER A 191 3.56 -15.38 9.08
C SER A 191 2.81 -16.53 8.41
N ASP A 192 3.39 -17.12 7.37
CA ASP A 192 3.64 -18.56 7.25
C ASP A 192 4.21 -18.87 5.85
N GLU A 193 5.17 -19.79 5.83
CA GLU A 193 5.77 -20.46 4.67
C GLU A 193 6.44 -19.60 3.57
N GLY A 194 7.77 -19.49 3.70
CA GLY A 194 8.71 -19.84 2.64
C GLY A 194 8.69 -19.05 1.33
N HIS A 195 9.76 -18.28 1.14
CA HIS A 195 10.24 -17.69 -0.12
C HIS A 195 9.56 -16.39 -0.56
N GLY A 196 10.00 -15.29 0.06
CA GLY A 196 9.82 -13.95 -0.47
C GLY A 196 10.73 -12.96 0.24
N GLY A 197 11.70 -12.40 -0.51
CA GLY A 197 12.44 -11.18 -0.15
C GLY A 197 13.39 -11.27 1.04
N GLY A 198 14.61 -11.74 0.81
CA GLY A 198 15.71 -11.68 1.78
C GLY A 198 15.78 -12.87 2.72
N ARG A 199 16.63 -13.85 2.41
CA ARG A 199 16.96 -14.92 3.36
C ARG A 199 18.09 -14.42 4.24
N ALA A 200 17.83 -14.18 5.52
CA ALA A 200 18.88 -13.99 6.50
C ALA A 200 19.69 -15.30 6.56
N VAL A 201 20.91 -15.27 6.02
CA VAL A 201 21.87 -16.36 6.14
C VAL A 201 22.86 -15.93 7.21
N GLU A 202 23.33 -16.86 8.06
CA GLU A 202 24.42 -16.56 9.00
C GLU A 202 25.59 -15.91 8.25
N GLY A 203 25.83 -14.62 8.51
CA GLY A 203 26.88 -13.83 7.87
C GLY A 203 26.42 -12.77 6.85
N GLY A 204 25.13 -12.65 6.49
CA GLY A 204 24.68 -11.58 5.58
C GLY A 204 23.21 -11.64 5.12
N VAL A 205 22.75 -10.54 4.52
CA VAL A 205 21.42 -10.42 3.89
C VAL A 205 21.57 -10.72 2.40
N VAL A 206 20.93 -11.78 1.90
CA VAL A 206 20.89 -12.07 0.46
C VAL A 206 19.88 -11.12 -0.19
N ILE A 207 20.39 -10.12 -0.91
CA ILE A 207 19.61 -9.17 -1.70
C ILE A 207 19.44 -9.75 -3.11
N GLU A 208 18.20 -9.80 -3.63
CA GLU A 208 17.97 -10.19 -5.03
C GLU A 208 18.62 -9.19 -5.98
N GLU A 209 19.17 -9.65 -7.11
CA GLU A 209 19.88 -8.81 -8.08
C GLU A 209 19.07 -7.60 -8.53
N ARG A 210 17.75 -7.75 -8.72
CA ARG A 210 16.85 -6.62 -9.02
C ARG A 210 16.63 -5.65 -7.86
N LEU A 211 16.57 -6.16 -6.62
CA LEU A 211 16.53 -5.31 -5.42
C LEU A 211 17.87 -4.58 -5.26
N LEU A 212 18.99 -5.23 -5.59
CA LEU A 212 20.33 -4.63 -5.58
C LEU A 212 20.46 -3.58 -6.68
N GLU A 213 20.06 -3.87 -7.91
CA GLU A 213 20.02 -2.90 -9.01
C GLU A 213 19.09 -1.73 -8.69
N SER A 214 17.94 -1.98 -8.06
CA SER A 214 17.05 -0.93 -7.56
C SER A 214 17.70 -0.12 -6.43
N LEU A 215 18.36 -0.75 -5.46
CA LEU A 215 19.09 -0.08 -4.38
C LEU A 215 20.30 0.69 -4.90
N LEU A 216 20.99 0.17 -5.92
CA LEU A 216 22.11 0.80 -6.61
C LEU A 216 21.62 1.95 -7.49
N ALA A 217 20.50 1.82 -8.19
CA ALA A 217 19.86 2.89 -8.94
C ALA A 217 19.31 3.98 -8.01
N MET A 218 18.75 3.62 -6.85
CA MET A 218 18.39 4.55 -5.78
C MET A 218 19.63 5.25 -5.20
N ASN A 219 20.77 4.56 -5.10
CA ASN A 219 22.07 5.14 -4.74
C ASN A 219 22.75 5.94 -5.87
N HIS A 220 22.33 5.76 -7.13
CA HIS A 220 22.94 6.40 -8.32
C HIS A 220 22.07 7.51 -8.92
N ALA A 221 20.86 7.73 -8.40
CA ALA A 221 20.01 8.84 -8.82
C ALA A 221 20.53 10.21 -8.35
N ASP A 222 21.49 10.25 -7.42
CA ASP A 222 22.43 11.34 -7.21
C ASP A 222 23.56 10.77 -6.33
N GLY A 223 24.82 10.99 -6.67
CA GLY A 223 25.99 10.57 -5.88
C GLY A 223 26.14 11.30 -4.53
N ALA A 224 25.05 11.47 -3.78
CA ALA A 224 24.92 12.36 -2.64
C ALA A 224 24.48 11.63 -1.36
N HIS A 225 25.05 10.45 -1.08
CA HIS A 225 24.91 9.83 0.25
C HIS A 225 25.95 10.29 1.27
N THR A 226 26.50 11.50 1.09
CA THR A 226 27.17 12.22 2.20
C THR A 226 26.58 13.59 2.47
N ASP A 227 25.97 14.26 1.50
CA ASP A 227 25.49 15.63 1.67
C ASP A 227 24.17 15.85 0.91
N ASN A 228 23.03 15.53 1.53
CA ASN A 228 21.81 16.29 1.19
C ASN A 228 22.19 17.77 1.39
N PRO A 229 22.25 18.60 0.32
CA PRO A 229 22.75 19.95 0.45
C PRO A 229 21.88 20.69 1.47
N VAL A 230 22.53 21.29 2.46
CA VAL A 230 21.84 22.03 3.50
C VAL A 230 21.05 23.16 2.82
N PRO A 231 19.72 23.24 3.03
CA PRO A 231 18.91 24.27 2.41
C PRO A 231 19.39 25.66 2.79
N ARG A 232 19.52 26.53 1.80
CA ARG A 232 19.90 27.95 2.00
C ARG A 232 18.68 28.87 2.13
N THR A 233 17.54 28.41 1.63
CA THR A 233 16.28 29.17 1.64
C THR A 233 15.12 28.29 2.10
N VAL A 234 14.06 28.94 2.59
CA VAL A 234 12.81 28.25 2.92
C VAL A 234 12.19 27.58 1.69
N SER A 235 12.36 28.19 0.52
CA SER A 235 11.92 27.66 -0.78
C SER A 235 12.66 26.36 -1.13
N ASN A 236 13.98 26.32 -0.97
CA ASN A 236 14.79 25.13 -1.19
C ASN A 236 14.43 24.01 -0.20
N LEU A 237 14.22 24.34 1.08
CA LEU A 237 13.76 23.38 2.09
C LEU A 237 12.39 22.78 1.72
N LEU A 238 11.45 23.60 1.24
CA LEU A 238 10.15 23.09 0.80
C LEU A 238 10.31 22.12 -0.38
N VAL A 239 11.11 22.49 -1.39
CA VAL A 239 11.39 21.62 -2.55
C VAL A 239 12.03 20.31 -2.09
N HIS A 240 12.97 20.35 -1.14
CA HIS A 240 13.58 19.16 -0.55
C HIS A 240 12.54 18.26 0.12
N VAL A 241 11.69 18.80 1.01
CA VAL A 241 10.65 18.01 1.71
C VAL A 241 9.67 17.38 0.73
N LEU A 242 9.20 18.14 -0.27
CA LEU A 242 8.29 17.61 -1.30
C LEU A 242 9.00 16.57 -2.16
N GLY A 243 10.26 16.80 -2.53
CA GLY A 243 11.11 15.87 -3.28
C GLY A 243 11.27 14.54 -2.57
N THR A 244 11.73 14.57 -1.32
CA THR A 244 11.91 13.40 -0.47
C THR A 244 10.60 12.62 -0.29
N HIS A 245 9.45 13.31 -0.21
CA HIS A 245 8.15 12.64 -0.19
C HIS A 245 7.83 11.90 -1.49
N VAL A 246 8.08 12.51 -2.65
CA VAL A 246 7.89 11.85 -3.95
C VAL A 246 8.83 10.65 -4.10
N ASP A 247 10.09 10.79 -3.68
CA ASP A 247 11.06 9.70 -3.72
C ASP A 247 10.66 8.57 -2.77
N HIS A 248 10.11 8.88 -1.59
CA HIS A 248 9.57 7.86 -0.68
C HIS A 248 8.40 7.09 -1.31
N VAL A 249 7.48 7.78 -2.00
CA VAL A 249 6.38 7.13 -2.74
C VAL A 249 6.95 6.26 -3.87
N HIS A 250 7.93 6.77 -4.61
CA HIS A 250 8.60 6.03 -5.68
C HIS A 250 9.20 4.72 -5.17
N ASP A 251 9.95 4.76 -4.07
CA ASP A 251 10.53 3.55 -3.47
C ASP A 251 9.47 2.50 -3.10
N ILE A 252 8.31 2.94 -2.60
CA ILE A 252 7.21 2.02 -2.27
C ILE A 252 6.63 1.39 -3.54
N VAL A 253 6.45 2.18 -4.59
CA VAL A 253 5.96 1.70 -5.89
C VAL A 253 6.94 0.69 -6.50
N THR A 254 8.24 0.98 -6.51
CA THR A 254 9.28 0.08 -7.02
C THR A 254 9.31 -1.24 -6.25
N ARG A 255 9.13 -1.20 -4.92
CA ARG A 255 9.01 -2.42 -4.11
C ARG A 255 7.78 -3.26 -4.48
N LEU A 256 6.63 -2.63 -4.66
CA LEU A 256 5.41 -3.34 -5.09
C LEU A 256 5.55 -3.92 -6.51
N GLU A 257 6.23 -3.22 -7.40
CA GLU A 257 6.51 -3.70 -8.75
C GLU A 257 7.41 -4.94 -8.73
N MET A 258 8.47 -4.94 -7.92
CA MET A 258 9.32 -6.12 -7.72
C MET A 258 8.53 -7.29 -7.12
N GLU A 259 7.65 -7.04 -6.16
CA GLU A 259 6.77 -8.07 -5.60
C GLU A 259 5.85 -8.66 -6.69
N LEU A 260 5.22 -7.80 -7.50
CA LEU A 260 4.37 -8.21 -8.61
C LEU A 260 5.12 -9.10 -9.61
N ASP A 261 6.30 -8.68 -10.04
CA ASP A 261 7.17 -9.42 -10.95
C ASP A 261 7.55 -10.80 -10.38
N SER A 262 7.84 -10.85 -9.07
CA SER A 262 8.13 -12.12 -8.40
C SER A 262 6.93 -13.05 -8.42
N ILE A 263 5.71 -12.54 -8.15
CA ILE A 263 4.48 -13.34 -8.15
C ILE A 263 4.17 -13.83 -9.57
N GLU A 264 4.37 -12.99 -10.58
CA GLU A 264 4.20 -13.33 -12.00
C GLU A 264 5.13 -14.49 -12.40
N LEU A 265 6.40 -14.42 -12.02
CA LEU A 265 7.37 -15.50 -12.25
C LEU A 265 6.97 -16.81 -11.53
N HIS A 266 6.44 -16.71 -10.31
CA HIS A 266 5.93 -17.87 -9.59
C HIS A 266 4.64 -18.42 -10.20
N LEU A 267 3.80 -17.60 -10.84
CA LEU A 267 2.61 -18.06 -11.57
C LEU A 267 2.96 -18.82 -12.86
N ASP A 268 4.02 -18.39 -13.54
CA ASP A 268 4.57 -19.06 -14.71
C ASP A 268 5.17 -20.42 -14.37
N LYS A 269 5.89 -20.52 -13.25
CA LYS A 269 6.52 -21.76 -12.78
C LYS A 269 5.56 -22.67 -12.00
N GLY A 270 4.71 -22.09 -11.17
CA GLY A 270 4.03 -22.72 -10.02
C GLY A 270 2.70 -23.42 -10.30
N GLY A 271 2.29 -23.57 -11.56
CA GLY A 271 1.15 -24.39 -11.96
C GLY A 271 -0.16 -24.09 -11.20
N HIS A 272 -0.93 -25.13 -10.89
CA HIS A 272 -2.25 -25.04 -10.24
C HIS A 272 -2.17 -24.65 -8.76
N PHE A 273 -1.14 -25.12 -8.03
CA PHE A 273 -1.03 -24.91 -6.58
C PHE A 273 -0.84 -23.43 -6.24
N MET A 274 0.08 -22.74 -6.92
CA MET A 274 0.37 -21.33 -6.68
C MET A 274 -0.85 -20.44 -6.98
N ARG A 275 -1.57 -20.72 -8.08
CA ARG A 275 -2.81 -20.01 -8.44
C ARG A 275 -3.87 -20.10 -7.33
N LYS A 276 -4.04 -21.30 -6.75
CA LYS A 276 -4.98 -21.52 -5.65
C LYS A 276 -4.56 -20.77 -4.38
N LEU A 277 -3.27 -20.84 -4.01
CA LEU A 277 -2.75 -20.15 -2.83
C LEU A 277 -2.96 -18.62 -2.92
N LEU A 278 -2.77 -18.04 -4.11
CA LEU A 278 -2.95 -16.61 -4.34
C LEU A 278 -4.42 -16.16 -4.26
N LEU A 279 -5.35 -17.01 -4.72
CA LEU A 279 -6.80 -16.80 -4.58
C LEU A 279 -7.21 -16.85 -3.11
N ASP A 280 -6.78 -17.87 -2.38
CA ASP A 280 -7.13 -18.08 -0.97
C ASP A 280 -6.59 -16.93 -0.09
N GLY A 281 -5.39 -16.42 -0.38
CA GLY A 281 -4.77 -15.31 0.35
C GLY A 281 -5.32 -13.91 0.03
N ARG A 282 -6.21 -13.77 -0.98
CA ARG A 282 -6.69 -12.49 -1.55
C ARG A 282 -5.54 -11.51 -1.85
N ARG A 283 -4.41 -12.02 -2.34
CA ARG A 283 -3.18 -11.22 -2.55
C ARG A 283 -3.38 -10.11 -3.59
N PHE A 284 -3.91 -10.44 -4.77
CA PHE A 284 -4.17 -9.45 -5.82
C PHE A 284 -5.19 -8.38 -5.41
N PRO A 285 -6.35 -8.70 -4.79
CA PRO A 285 -7.24 -7.68 -4.25
C PRO A 285 -6.58 -6.73 -3.23
N LYS A 286 -5.73 -7.25 -2.33
CA LYS A 286 -5.00 -6.42 -1.36
C LYS A 286 -4.00 -5.50 -2.05
N MET A 287 -3.17 -6.05 -2.93
CA MET A 287 -2.20 -5.28 -3.71
C MET A 287 -2.88 -4.23 -4.59
N HIS A 288 -4.01 -4.56 -5.20
CA HIS A 288 -4.82 -3.59 -5.95
C HIS A 288 -5.28 -2.44 -5.05
N LEU A 289 -5.80 -2.73 -3.85
CA LEU A 289 -6.20 -1.71 -2.88
C LEU A 289 -5.01 -0.82 -2.45
N ASP A 290 -3.83 -1.40 -2.25
CA ASP A 290 -2.63 -0.67 -1.86
C ASP A 290 -2.10 0.23 -2.99
N LEU A 291 -2.12 -0.25 -4.24
CA LEU A 291 -1.81 0.55 -5.42
C LEU A 291 -2.80 1.70 -5.61
N GLN A 292 -4.11 1.46 -5.38
CA GLN A 292 -5.13 2.51 -5.42
C GLN A 292 -4.89 3.61 -4.38
N ARG A 293 -4.48 3.22 -3.15
CA ARG A 293 -4.13 4.19 -2.10
C ARG A 293 -2.96 5.06 -2.52
N LEU A 294 -1.89 4.46 -3.05
CA LEU A 294 -0.73 5.19 -3.56
C LEU A 294 -1.10 6.11 -4.74
N LEU A 295 -1.92 5.62 -5.67
CA LEU A 295 -2.38 6.39 -6.83
C LEU A 295 -3.16 7.62 -6.37
N GLN A 296 -3.92 7.50 -5.29
CA GLN A 296 -4.62 8.62 -4.71
C GLN A 296 -3.69 9.64 -4.03
N VAL A 297 -2.64 9.23 -3.31
CA VAL A 297 -1.61 10.18 -2.79
C VAL A 297 -0.99 10.95 -3.93
N VAL A 298 -0.56 10.25 -4.98
CA VAL A 298 0.10 10.85 -6.14
C VAL A 298 -0.86 11.78 -6.89
N SER A 299 -2.13 11.37 -7.06
CA SER A 299 -3.17 12.21 -7.67
C SER A 299 -3.46 13.47 -6.85
N HIS A 300 -3.47 13.37 -5.52
CA HIS A 300 -3.60 14.53 -4.63
C HIS A 300 -2.37 15.44 -4.73
N GLY A 301 -1.16 14.88 -4.82
CA GLY A 301 0.06 15.66 -5.05
C GLY A 301 0.03 16.41 -6.39
N ASP A 302 -0.41 15.76 -7.47
CA ASP A 302 -0.58 16.33 -8.82
C ASP A 302 -1.61 17.48 -8.84
N GLN A 303 -2.53 17.53 -7.87
CA GLN A 303 -3.45 18.66 -7.68
C GLN A 303 -2.87 19.78 -6.80
N VAL A 304 -2.09 19.42 -5.77
CA VAL A 304 -1.58 20.36 -4.75
C VAL A 304 -0.31 21.05 -5.23
N PHE A 305 0.65 20.34 -5.81
CA PHE A 305 1.97 20.89 -6.16
C PHE A 305 1.89 22.03 -7.19
N PRO A 306 1.07 21.94 -8.26
CA PRO A 306 0.89 23.08 -9.17
C PRO A 306 0.32 24.32 -8.48
N ARG A 307 -0.62 24.14 -7.52
CA ARG A 307 -1.18 25.23 -6.72
C ARG A 307 -0.18 25.82 -5.74
N VAL A 308 0.69 24.99 -5.16
CA VAL A 308 1.82 25.44 -4.34
C VAL A 308 2.74 26.31 -5.19
N LYS A 309 3.12 25.84 -6.38
CA LYS A 309 3.96 26.60 -7.32
C LYS A 309 3.35 27.96 -7.66
N GLU A 310 2.08 28.01 -8.03
CA GLU A 310 1.36 29.25 -8.36
C GLU A 310 1.34 30.23 -7.17
N LYS A 311 1.02 29.75 -5.96
CA LYS A 311 0.96 30.58 -4.75
C LYS A 311 2.32 30.99 -4.21
N CYS A 312 3.36 30.20 -4.47
CA CYS A 312 4.73 30.50 -4.09
C CYS A 312 5.37 31.51 -5.06
N ALA A 313 5.06 31.42 -6.36
CA ALA A 313 5.58 32.33 -7.38
C ALA A 313 5.19 33.80 -7.15
N SER A 314 4.10 34.06 -6.42
CA SER A 314 3.69 35.43 -6.06
C SER A 314 4.37 35.97 -4.80
N LYS A 315 5.15 35.17 -4.07
CA LYS A 315 5.82 35.56 -2.83
C LYS A 315 7.29 35.91 -3.07
N SER A 316 7.77 36.96 -2.40
CA SER A 316 9.14 37.48 -2.57
C SER A 316 10.25 36.58 -2.02
N TRP A 317 9.95 35.70 -1.07
CA TRP A 317 10.91 34.78 -0.44
C TRP A 317 11.10 33.47 -1.22
N PHE A 318 10.40 33.28 -2.33
CA PHE A 318 10.50 32.08 -3.15
C PHE A 318 11.42 32.33 -4.35
N ALA A 319 12.57 31.64 -4.40
CA ALA A 319 13.55 31.84 -5.46
C ALA A 319 13.02 31.31 -6.81
N SER A 320 13.39 31.99 -7.90
CA SER A 320 13.00 31.57 -9.26
C SER A 320 13.55 30.18 -9.63
N GLU A 321 14.75 29.85 -9.16
CA GLU A 321 15.38 28.53 -9.34
C GLU A 321 14.54 27.42 -8.68
N ASP A 322 14.02 27.66 -7.47
CA ASP A 322 13.18 26.71 -6.75
C ASP A 322 11.81 26.53 -7.42
N ILE A 323 11.31 27.51 -8.19
CA ILE A 323 10.09 27.37 -9.01
C ILE A 323 10.32 26.35 -10.12
N VAL A 324 11.49 26.40 -10.77
CA VAL A 324 11.87 25.45 -11.82
C VAL A 324 12.03 24.05 -11.22
N ALA A 325 12.74 23.94 -10.09
CA ALA A 325 12.89 22.67 -9.38
C ALA A 325 11.55 22.06 -8.95
N LEU A 326 10.58 22.89 -8.53
CA LEU A 326 9.23 22.45 -8.21
C LEU A 326 8.45 22.00 -9.47
N GLU A 327 8.66 22.64 -10.63
CA GLU A 327 8.08 22.18 -11.91
C GLU A 327 8.64 20.81 -12.32
N ASP A 328 9.95 20.60 -12.19
CA ASP A 328 10.57 19.32 -12.45
C ASP A 328 10.04 18.23 -11.51
N LEU A 329 9.83 18.57 -10.23
CA LEU A 329 9.20 17.69 -9.25
C LEU A 329 7.76 17.32 -9.64
N ILE A 330 6.96 18.28 -10.13
CA ILE A 330 5.62 18.02 -10.66
C ILE A 330 5.70 17.07 -11.86
N GLY A 331 6.67 17.28 -12.76
CA GLY A 331 6.95 16.38 -13.88
C GLY A 331 7.27 14.95 -13.44
N ARG A 332 8.16 14.78 -12.44
CA ARG A 332 8.49 13.48 -11.84
C ARG A 332 7.26 12.81 -11.23
N LEU A 333 6.45 13.56 -10.51
CA LEU A 333 5.22 13.06 -9.88
C LEU A 333 4.20 12.56 -10.92
N ARG A 334 4.05 13.27 -12.05
CA ARG A 334 3.16 12.85 -13.15
C ARG A 334 3.63 11.57 -13.81
N ARG A 335 4.93 11.43 -14.08
CA ARG A 335 5.52 10.17 -14.60
C ARG A 335 5.30 9.02 -13.62
N LEU A 336 5.47 9.26 -12.32
CA LEU A 336 5.18 8.27 -11.27
C LEU A 336 3.70 7.86 -11.26
N LYS A 337 2.78 8.81 -11.45
CA LYS A 337 1.34 8.55 -11.57
C LYS A 337 1.02 7.63 -12.75
N GLU A 338 1.63 7.90 -13.90
CA GLU A 338 1.48 7.08 -15.12
C GLU A 338 2.02 5.67 -14.89
N ASN A 339 3.23 5.53 -14.34
CA ASN A 339 3.81 4.22 -14.03
C ASN A 339 2.91 3.41 -13.08
N LEU A 340 2.42 4.07 -12.03
CA LEU A 340 1.51 3.44 -11.07
C LEU A 340 0.18 3.01 -11.71
N GLY A 341 -0.30 3.76 -12.69
CA GLY A 341 -1.45 3.39 -13.53
C GLY A 341 -1.18 2.12 -14.35
N PHE A 342 0.00 1.98 -14.96
CA PHE A 342 0.40 0.77 -15.68
C PHE A 342 0.48 -0.45 -14.74
N ILE A 343 1.12 -0.31 -13.58
CA ILE A 343 1.20 -1.38 -12.57
C ILE A 343 -0.20 -1.79 -12.10
N THR A 344 -1.09 -0.83 -11.85
CA THR A 344 -2.48 -1.10 -11.46
C THR A 344 -3.21 -1.90 -12.53
N ASN A 345 -3.04 -1.56 -13.81
CA ASN A 345 -3.64 -2.29 -14.94
C ASN A 345 -3.04 -3.71 -15.08
N ARG A 346 -1.75 -3.88 -14.80
CA ARG A 346 -1.12 -5.22 -14.77
C ARG A 346 -1.77 -6.08 -13.67
N VAL A 347 -1.94 -5.54 -12.47
CA VAL A 347 -2.57 -6.24 -11.35
C VAL A 347 -4.02 -6.62 -11.64
N THR A 348 -4.82 -5.72 -12.22
CA THR A 348 -6.22 -6.04 -12.58
C THR A 348 -6.28 -7.11 -13.66
N THR A 349 -5.39 -7.07 -14.65
CA THR A 349 -5.29 -8.10 -15.70
C THR A 349 -4.96 -9.47 -15.09
N LEU A 350 -3.98 -9.52 -14.18
CA LEU A 350 -3.62 -10.76 -13.49
C LEU A 350 -4.76 -11.28 -12.61
N GLN A 351 -5.45 -10.41 -11.90
CA GLN A 351 -6.64 -10.79 -11.12
C GLN A 351 -7.72 -11.40 -12.02
N ALA A 352 -8.05 -10.75 -13.14
CA ALA A 352 -9.04 -11.29 -14.09
C ALA A 352 -8.62 -12.65 -14.68
N SER A 353 -7.32 -12.85 -14.93
CA SER A 353 -6.80 -14.15 -15.40
C SER A 353 -6.98 -15.27 -14.36
N LEU A 354 -6.84 -14.95 -13.08
CA LEU A 354 -7.05 -15.89 -11.98
C LEU A 354 -8.54 -16.21 -11.79
N ASP A 355 -9.41 -15.21 -11.88
CA ASP A 355 -10.86 -15.39 -11.79
C ASP A 355 -11.38 -16.27 -12.95
N SER A 356 -10.85 -16.05 -14.16
CA SER A 356 -11.13 -16.89 -15.33
C SER A 356 -10.68 -18.34 -15.11
N TRP A 357 -9.46 -18.53 -14.59
CA TRP A 357 -8.94 -19.85 -14.25
C TRP A 357 -9.77 -20.57 -13.17
N GLN A 358 -10.20 -19.84 -12.12
CA GLN A 358 -11.06 -20.38 -11.08
C GLN A 358 -12.40 -20.84 -11.66
N SER A 359 -12.97 -20.03 -12.55
CA SER A 359 -14.22 -20.36 -13.25
C SER A 359 -14.06 -21.63 -14.11
N GLU A 360 -12.91 -21.81 -14.77
CA GLU A 360 -12.59 -23.04 -15.51
C GLU A 360 -12.56 -24.27 -14.60
N GLN A 361 -11.96 -24.17 -13.40
CA GLN A 361 -11.93 -25.28 -12.45
C GLN A 361 -13.33 -25.64 -11.93
N ILE A 362 -14.17 -24.64 -11.63
CA ILE A 362 -15.55 -24.84 -11.21
C ILE A 362 -16.34 -25.54 -12.32
N ASN A 363 -16.23 -25.05 -13.56
CA ASN A 363 -16.90 -25.64 -14.71
C ASN A 363 -16.47 -27.09 -14.95
N LYS A 364 -15.17 -27.39 -14.78
CA LYS A 364 -14.65 -28.76 -14.88
C LYS A 364 -15.20 -29.67 -13.79
N SER A 365 -15.29 -29.18 -12.54
CA SER A 365 -15.89 -29.94 -11.45
C SER A 365 -17.38 -30.21 -11.69
N LEU A 366 -18.12 -29.19 -12.16
CA LEU A 366 -19.53 -29.34 -12.52
C LEU A 366 -19.72 -30.34 -13.65
N TYR A 367 -18.85 -30.31 -14.67
CA TYR A 367 -18.87 -31.29 -15.76
C TYR A 367 -18.78 -32.73 -15.24
N TYR A 368 -17.86 -33.03 -14.31
CA TYR A 368 -17.74 -34.37 -13.74
C TYR A 368 -18.94 -34.77 -12.88
N LEU A 369 -19.53 -33.84 -12.12
CA LEU A 369 -20.76 -34.11 -11.36
C LEU A 369 -21.95 -34.37 -12.29
N SER A 370 -22.12 -33.57 -13.34
CA SER A 370 -23.15 -33.81 -14.35
C SER A 370 -22.96 -35.15 -15.04
N PHE A 371 -21.72 -35.53 -15.37
CA PHE A 371 -21.40 -36.84 -15.92
C PHE A 371 -21.80 -37.98 -14.97
N LEU A 372 -21.49 -37.86 -13.67
CA LEU A 372 -21.88 -38.86 -12.67
C LEU A 372 -23.41 -38.98 -12.54
N SER A 373 -24.13 -37.86 -12.54
CA SER A 373 -25.59 -37.84 -12.50
C SER A 373 -26.21 -38.51 -13.72
N ILE A 374 -25.66 -38.32 -14.92
CA ILE A 374 -26.14 -38.96 -16.15
C ILE A 374 -25.93 -40.49 -16.08
N ILE A 375 -24.83 -40.96 -15.50
CA ILE A 375 -24.59 -42.40 -15.29
C ILE A 375 -25.58 -43.01 -14.30
N PHE A 376 -25.96 -42.29 -13.26
CA PHE A 376 -26.93 -42.78 -12.27
C PHE A 376 -28.38 -42.59 -12.69
N LEU A 377 -28.69 -41.74 -13.67
CA LEU A 377 -30.05 -41.51 -14.12
C LEU A 377 -30.79 -42.80 -14.56
N PRO A 378 -30.21 -43.71 -15.37
CA PRO A 378 -30.84 -45.00 -15.69
C PRO A 378 -31.08 -45.87 -14.47
N LEU A 379 -30.11 -45.92 -13.53
CA LEU A 379 -30.25 -46.70 -12.30
C LEU A 379 -31.38 -46.17 -11.43
N SER A 380 -31.50 -44.84 -11.30
CA SER A 380 -32.57 -44.17 -10.57
C SER A 380 -33.95 -44.47 -11.17
N ILE A 381 -34.07 -44.52 -12.50
CA ILE A 381 -35.32 -44.89 -13.19
C ILE A 381 -35.70 -46.33 -12.86
N VAL A 382 -34.74 -47.27 -12.89
CA VAL A 382 -34.99 -48.68 -12.54
C VAL A 382 -35.49 -48.79 -11.10
N THR A 383 -34.74 -48.23 -10.15
CA THR A 383 -35.13 -48.29 -8.73
C THR A 383 -36.45 -47.58 -8.46
N GLY A 384 -36.79 -46.53 -9.22
CA GLY A 384 -38.08 -45.84 -9.13
C GLY A 384 -39.24 -46.69 -9.63
N VAL A 385 -39.13 -47.27 -10.83
CA VAL A 385 -40.20 -48.08 -11.45
C VAL A 385 -40.46 -49.36 -10.66
N PHE A 386 -39.42 -50.04 -10.16
CA PHE A 386 -39.58 -51.26 -9.36
C PHE A 386 -39.82 -51.01 -7.87
N GLY A 387 -39.45 -49.84 -7.34
CA GLY A 387 -39.62 -49.48 -5.93
C GLY A 387 -40.99 -48.88 -5.62
N MET A 388 -41.66 -48.29 -6.61
CA MET A 388 -43.06 -47.94 -6.50
C MET A 388 -43.86 -49.25 -6.64
N ASN A 389 -44.68 -49.61 -5.63
CA ASN A 389 -45.57 -50.78 -5.68
C ASN A 389 -46.73 -50.58 -6.70
N VAL A 390 -46.42 -50.25 -7.95
CA VAL A 390 -47.37 -50.08 -9.05
C VAL A 390 -47.57 -51.43 -9.73
N GLY A 391 -48.81 -51.92 -9.77
CA GLY A 391 -49.16 -53.12 -10.53
C GLY A 391 -49.12 -52.88 -12.04
N GLY A 392 -48.80 -53.91 -12.84
CA GLY A 392 -48.83 -53.84 -14.30
C GLY A 392 -47.54 -53.36 -14.96
N VAL A 393 -46.39 -53.47 -14.28
CA VAL A 393 -45.08 -53.23 -14.90
C VAL A 393 -44.89 -54.26 -16.03
N PRO A 394 -44.50 -53.85 -17.26
CA PRO A 394 -44.20 -54.78 -18.34
C PRO A 394 -43.15 -55.78 -17.82
N TRP A 395 -43.29 -57.05 -18.22
CA TRP A 395 -42.36 -58.12 -17.85
C TRP A 395 -42.41 -58.66 -16.39
N THR A 396 -43.36 -58.25 -15.54
CA THR A 396 -43.51 -58.79 -14.17
C THR A 396 -44.57 -59.90 -14.02
N GLU A 397 -45.37 -60.18 -15.05
CA GLU A 397 -46.37 -61.26 -15.01
C GLU A 397 -45.74 -62.64 -15.25
N GLN A 398 -45.41 -63.34 -14.16
CA GLN A 398 -44.84 -64.70 -14.16
C GLN A 398 -45.80 -65.80 -14.67
N LYS A 399 -47.06 -65.50 -15.00
CA LYS A 399 -48.07 -66.50 -15.42
C LYS A 399 -47.99 -66.89 -16.90
N ASN A 400 -47.27 -66.13 -17.74
CA ASN A 400 -47.07 -66.47 -19.16
C ASN A 400 -45.63 -66.95 -19.40
N PRO A 401 -45.40 -68.12 -20.06
CA PRO A 401 -44.06 -68.66 -20.32
C PRO A 401 -43.21 -67.77 -21.26
N ALA A 402 -43.83 -66.81 -21.96
CA ALA A 402 -43.14 -65.83 -22.80
C ALA A 402 -42.48 -64.67 -22.01
N ASN A 403 -42.79 -64.50 -20.71
CA ASN A 403 -42.35 -63.35 -19.89
C ASN A 403 -41.27 -63.69 -18.86
N LEU A 404 -40.72 -64.91 -18.87
CA LEU A 404 -39.76 -65.40 -17.87
C LEU A 404 -38.47 -64.55 -17.76
N ASP A 405 -38.00 -63.96 -18.87
CA ASP A 405 -36.74 -63.19 -18.92
C ASP A 405 -36.94 -61.68 -18.72
N GLY A 406 -38.10 -61.30 -18.19
CA GLY A 406 -38.55 -59.94 -18.11
C GLY A 406 -37.62 -58.96 -17.39
N PHE A 407 -37.14 -59.37 -16.21
CA PHE A 407 -36.16 -58.62 -15.42
C PHE A 407 -34.83 -58.44 -16.17
N PHE A 408 -34.36 -59.49 -16.85
CA PHE A 408 -33.13 -59.45 -17.65
C PHE A 408 -33.25 -58.50 -18.83
N ASN A 409 -34.40 -58.44 -19.50
CA ASN A 409 -34.65 -57.50 -20.60
C ASN A 409 -34.59 -56.04 -20.15
N VAL A 410 -35.17 -55.71 -18.99
CA VAL A 410 -35.08 -54.34 -18.43
C VAL A 410 -33.66 -54.00 -18.03
N MET A 411 -32.94 -54.92 -17.38
CA MET A 411 -31.52 -54.75 -17.05
C MET A 411 -30.67 -54.56 -18.31
N LEU A 412 -30.92 -55.33 -19.38
CA LEU A 412 -30.23 -55.20 -20.66
C LEU A 412 -30.47 -53.82 -21.29
N ILE A 413 -31.72 -53.34 -21.31
CA ILE A 413 -32.05 -52.00 -21.82
C ILE A 413 -31.31 -50.91 -21.03
N CYS A 414 -31.24 -51.02 -19.71
CA CYS A 414 -30.52 -50.06 -18.87
C CYS A 414 -29.01 -50.08 -19.11
N VAL A 415 -28.42 -51.26 -19.27
CA VAL A 415 -27.00 -51.40 -19.63
C VAL A 415 -26.73 -50.78 -21.01
N VAL A 416 -27.59 -51.03 -22.00
CA VAL A 416 -27.46 -50.47 -23.35
C VAL A 416 -27.57 -48.94 -23.32
N ILE A 417 -28.55 -48.37 -22.60
CA ILE A 417 -28.70 -46.93 -22.43
C ILE A 417 -27.45 -46.32 -21.76
N LEU A 418 -26.92 -46.97 -20.70
CA LEU A 418 -25.71 -46.53 -20.02
C LEU A 418 -24.48 -46.57 -20.94
N LEU A 419 -24.34 -47.62 -21.76
CA LEU A 419 -23.26 -47.76 -22.73
C LEU A 419 -23.33 -46.69 -23.83
N ILE A 420 -24.53 -46.38 -24.33
CA ILE A 420 -24.76 -45.31 -25.31
C ILE A 420 -24.39 -43.95 -24.70
N LEU A 421 -24.84 -43.64 -23.48
CA LEU A 421 -24.51 -42.40 -22.79
C LEU A 421 -23.00 -42.26 -22.55
N LEU A 422 -22.34 -43.34 -22.13
CA LEU A 422 -20.90 -43.39 -21.93
C LEU A 422 -20.15 -43.16 -23.25
N LEU A 423 -20.57 -43.81 -24.34
CA LEU A 423 -19.96 -43.63 -25.67
C LEU A 423 -20.12 -42.19 -26.19
N CYS A 424 -21.31 -41.60 -26.06
CA CYS A 424 -21.58 -40.22 -26.43
C CYS A 424 -20.70 -39.20 -25.67
N PHE A 425 -20.36 -39.48 -24.41
CA PHE A 425 -19.49 -38.61 -23.60
C PHE A 425 -17.98 -38.87 -23.79
N LEU A 426 -17.57 -40.12 -24.02
CA LEU A 426 -16.17 -40.44 -24.26
C LEU A 426 -15.69 -39.96 -25.63
N PHE A 427 -16.56 -39.97 -26.64
CA PHE A 427 -16.17 -39.64 -28.02
C PHE A 427 -15.63 -38.19 -28.17
N PRO A 428 -16.30 -37.13 -27.64
CA PRO A 428 -15.76 -35.77 -27.66
C PRO A 428 -14.46 -35.60 -26.85
N SER A 429 -14.39 -36.26 -25.69
CA SER A 429 -13.21 -36.23 -24.80
C SER A 429 -11.98 -36.84 -25.48
N LEU A 430 -12.10 -38.06 -26.02
CA LEU A 430 -11.01 -38.72 -26.76
C LEU A 430 -10.62 -37.92 -28.01
N TYR A 431 -11.59 -37.38 -28.74
CA TYR A 431 -11.32 -36.55 -29.93
C TYR A 431 -10.47 -35.32 -29.58
N SER A 432 -10.80 -34.62 -28.49
CA SER A 432 -10.05 -33.45 -28.02
C SER A 432 -8.61 -33.80 -27.57
N HIS A 433 -8.43 -34.95 -26.91
CA HIS A 433 -7.11 -35.40 -26.48
C HIS A 433 -6.20 -35.76 -27.67
N VAL A 434 -6.76 -36.44 -28.67
CA VAL A 434 -6.04 -36.82 -29.88
C VAL A 434 -5.68 -35.59 -30.73
N SER A 435 -6.58 -34.61 -30.83
CA SER A 435 -6.32 -33.36 -31.57
C SER A 435 -5.26 -32.49 -30.87
N ALA A 436 -5.33 -32.34 -29.55
CA ALA A 436 -4.35 -31.62 -28.74
C ALA A 436 -2.95 -32.28 -28.77
N TRP A 437 -2.90 -33.60 -28.77
CA TRP A 437 -1.65 -34.34 -28.93
C TRP A 437 -1.05 -34.17 -30.33
N ARG A 438 -1.90 -34.15 -31.36
CA ARG A 438 -1.48 -33.92 -32.75
C ARG A 438 -0.92 -32.51 -32.94
N THR A 439 -1.53 -31.48 -32.35
CA THR A 439 -1.02 -30.09 -32.39
C THR A 439 0.27 -29.92 -31.59
N ARG A 440 0.41 -30.53 -30.41
CA ARG A 440 1.68 -30.52 -29.64
C ARG A 440 2.82 -31.19 -30.42
N ARG A 441 2.56 -32.31 -31.10
CA ARG A 441 3.55 -32.96 -31.98
C ARG A 441 3.93 -32.09 -33.18
N ALA A 442 2.97 -31.36 -33.76
CA ALA A 442 3.25 -30.44 -34.88
C ALA A 442 4.13 -29.26 -34.43
N LEU A 443 3.84 -28.66 -33.27
CA LEU A 443 4.64 -27.58 -32.68
C LEU A 443 6.04 -28.06 -32.25
N ALA A 444 6.17 -29.28 -31.73
CA ALA A 444 7.47 -29.85 -31.39
C ALA A 444 8.36 -30.07 -32.63
N ARG A 445 7.75 -30.42 -33.79
CA ARG A 445 8.46 -30.55 -35.07
C ARG A 445 8.91 -29.20 -35.63
N SER A 446 8.13 -28.12 -35.48
CA SER A 446 8.56 -26.77 -35.92
C SER A 446 9.59 -26.14 -34.96
N SER A 447 9.46 -26.37 -33.64
CA SER A 447 10.43 -25.94 -32.63
C SER A 447 11.82 -26.57 -32.83
N SER A 448 11.87 -27.82 -33.29
CA SER A 448 13.13 -28.50 -33.67
C SER A 448 13.87 -27.78 -34.80
N GLN A 449 13.17 -27.16 -35.76
CA GLN A 449 13.78 -26.38 -36.83
C GLN A 449 14.31 -25.03 -36.31
N ASN A 450 13.59 -24.36 -35.40
CA ASN A 450 14.04 -23.10 -34.78
C ASN A 450 15.21 -23.29 -33.78
N LYS A 451 15.29 -24.44 -33.10
CA LYS A 451 16.41 -24.75 -32.18
C LYS A 451 17.74 -24.95 -32.88
N ARG A 452 17.77 -25.25 -34.19
CA ARG A 452 19.02 -25.23 -34.98
C ARG A 452 19.54 -23.81 -35.20
N HIS A 453 18.67 -22.81 -35.23
CA HIS A 453 19.04 -21.40 -35.41
C HIS A 453 19.51 -20.73 -34.10
N LEU A 454 18.94 -21.13 -32.96
CA LEU A 454 19.28 -20.53 -31.65
C LEU A 454 20.58 -21.06 -31.00
N LYS A 455 21.14 -22.18 -31.48
CA LYS A 455 22.44 -22.68 -30.97
C LYS A 455 23.62 -21.78 -31.30
N LEU A 456 23.45 -20.76 -32.16
CA LEU A 456 24.50 -19.80 -32.49
C LEU A 456 24.69 -18.69 -31.43
N PHE A 457 23.80 -18.54 -30.45
CA PHE A 457 23.80 -17.39 -29.52
C PHE A 457 24.00 -17.72 -28.03
N LYS A 458 24.24 -18.99 -27.67
CA LYS A 458 24.29 -19.42 -26.26
C LYS A 458 25.71 -19.39 -25.68
N GLY A 459 26.28 -18.19 -25.61
CA GLY A 459 27.64 -17.92 -25.11
C GLY A 459 27.71 -16.78 -24.11
N HIS A 460 26.79 -16.68 -23.15
CA HIS A 460 26.99 -15.84 -21.96
C HIS A 460 26.35 -16.52 -20.74
N LYS A 461 27.16 -16.69 -19.70
CA LYS A 461 26.84 -17.38 -18.44
C LYS A 461 26.66 -16.30 -17.38
N ASP A 462 25.51 -16.29 -16.72
CA ASP A 462 25.25 -15.42 -15.56
C ASP A 462 25.99 -15.94 -14.33
N GLY A 463 26.75 -15.04 -13.70
CA GLY A 463 27.52 -15.28 -12.49
C GLY A 463 26.82 -14.64 -11.29
N TYR A 464 26.66 -15.40 -10.21
CA TYR A 464 26.20 -14.89 -8.92
C TYR A 464 27.41 -14.39 -8.13
N MET A 465 27.34 -13.18 -7.55
CA MET A 465 28.29 -12.72 -6.53
C MET A 465 27.64 -12.77 -5.14
N ARG A 466 28.37 -13.36 -4.19
CA ARG A 466 28.11 -13.23 -2.75
C ARG A 466 28.86 -12.01 -2.24
N LEU A 467 28.19 -11.16 -1.47
CA LEU A 467 28.81 -10.17 -0.58
C LEU A 467 28.79 -10.73 0.84
#